data_AF-A0A7S1SKX1-F1
#
_entry.id   AF-A0A7S1SKX1-F1
#
_cell.length_a   1.000
_cell.length_b   1.000
_cell.length_c   1.000
_cell.angle_alpha   90.00
_cell.angle_beta   90.00
_cell.angle_gamma   90.00
#
_symmetry.space_group_name_H-M   'P 1'
#
loop_
_entity.id
_entity.type
_entity.pdbx_description
1 polymer ?
#
loop_
_entity_poly.entity_id
_entity_poly.type
_entity_poly.pdbx_seq_one_letter_code
_entity_poly.pdbx_strand_id
1 'polypeptide(L)'
;RCRLCSVAAPFDGLFDAETASLPLRVAKVPEAGNGVLASKGIKYGERILAEKPRLVFPTSDRLHSVCYHCLTNLPEPESTPIAGGHTFCSDTCVAAAQSSFLNVEEAADMASLRQHCDDAGERFPLLAARLACEVIQHEATQTESRPKEAPDEWLHT
;
A
#
# COMPACT_ATOMS: atom_id res chain seq x y z
N ARG A 1 -31.23 -9.65 -20.91
CA ARG A 1 -30.94 -10.91 -20.19
C ARG A 1 -29.49 -11.29 -20.49
N CYS A 2 -28.58 -11.14 -19.53
CA CYS A 2 -27.14 -11.36 -19.74
C CYS A 2 -26.82 -12.87 -19.65
N ARG A 3 -26.09 -13.42 -20.62
CA ARG A 3 -25.82 -14.87 -20.80
C ARG A 3 -24.59 -15.40 -20.03
N LEU A 4 -24.00 -14.61 -19.13
CA LEU A 4 -22.72 -14.95 -18.48
C LEU A 4 -22.86 -15.68 -17.13
N CYS A 5 -24.05 -16.14 -16.75
CA CYS A 5 -24.26 -16.69 -15.41
C CYS A 5 -23.79 -18.15 -15.19
N SER A 6 -23.34 -18.90 -16.19
CA SER A 6 -23.29 -20.38 -16.06
C SER A 6 -21.92 -21.05 -15.93
N VAL A 7 -20.81 -20.34 -15.72
CA VAL A 7 -19.52 -21.04 -15.49
C VAL A 7 -18.79 -20.41 -14.32
N ALA A 8 -18.91 -21.03 -13.15
CA ALA A 8 -18.13 -20.73 -11.97
C ALA A 8 -17.40 -22.00 -11.57
N ALA A 9 -16.09 -22.09 -11.84
CA ALA A 9 -15.22 -23.01 -11.14
C ALA A 9 -14.72 -22.30 -9.87
N PRO A 10 -14.69 -22.95 -8.70
CA PRO A 10 -14.20 -22.34 -7.48
C PRO A 10 -12.69 -22.11 -7.57
N PHE A 11 -12.27 -20.94 -7.08
CA PHE A 11 -10.86 -20.60 -6.88
C PHE A 11 -10.57 -20.79 -5.40
N ASP A 12 -9.60 -21.64 -5.06
CA ASP A 12 -9.29 -21.98 -3.67
C ASP A 12 -8.64 -20.79 -2.93
N GLY A 13 -9.41 -20.20 -2.01
CA GLY A 13 -9.05 -20.19 -0.58
C GLY A 13 -7.93 -19.26 -0.12
N LEU A 14 -8.16 -17.94 -0.15
CA LEU A 14 -7.57 -16.99 0.83
C LEU A 14 -8.26 -15.63 0.88
N PHE A 15 -9.12 -15.30 -0.09
CA PHE A 15 -9.85 -14.03 -0.20
C PHE A 15 -11.19 -14.00 0.55
N ASP A 16 -11.58 -15.12 1.19
CA ASP A 16 -13.01 -15.42 1.39
C ASP A 16 -13.69 -14.69 2.55
N ALA A 17 -13.01 -14.32 3.64
CA ALA A 17 -13.71 -13.81 4.83
C ALA A 17 -14.22 -12.37 4.65
N GLU A 18 -13.39 -11.48 4.11
CA GLU A 18 -13.72 -10.05 3.97
C GLU A 18 -14.56 -9.77 2.71
N THR A 19 -14.36 -10.57 1.65
CA THR A 19 -15.08 -10.40 0.38
C THR A 19 -16.38 -11.21 0.28
N ALA A 20 -16.62 -12.22 1.14
CA ALA A 20 -17.86 -13.00 1.12
C ALA A 20 -19.14 -12.16 1.29
N SER A 21 -19.03 -11.01 1.98
CA SER A 21 -20.16 -10.11 2.18
C SER A 21 -20.43 -9.17 0.99
N LEU A 22 -19.45 -9.04 0.08
CA LEU A 22 -19.55 -8.13 -1.05
C LEU A 22 -20.46 -8.71 -2.14
N PRO A 23 -21.15 -7.87 -2.92
CA PRO A 23 -21.91 -8.29 -4.10
C PRO A 23 -21.00 -8.71 -5.26
N LEU A 24 -19.80 -9.24 -4.99
CA LEU A 24 -18.76 -9.51 -5.95
C LEU A 24 -18.29 -10.97 -5.85
N ARG A 25 -17.76 -11.50 -6.95
CA ARG A 25 -17.06 -12.78 -7.01
C ARG A 25 -15.94 -12.69 -8.04
N VAL A 26 -14.86 -13.41 -7.83
CA VAL A 26 -13.79 -13.55 -8.83
C VAL A 26 -14.11 -14.75 -9.73
N ALA A 27 -13.96 -14.60 -11.04
CA ALA A 27 -14.15 -15.67 -12.00
C ALA A 27 -13.24 -15.50 -13.21
N LYS A 28 -13.04 -16.59 -13.97
CA LYS A 28 -12.39 -16.51 -15.28
C LYS A 28 -13.35 -15.91 -16.31
N VAL A 29 -12.90 -14.86 -16.97
CA VAL A 29 -13.59 -14.21 -18.09
C VAL A 29 -12.90 -14.65 -19.38
N PRO A 30 -13.65 -15.19 -20.36
CA PRO A 30 -13.09 -15.56 -21.66
C PRO A 30 -12.28 -14.40 -22.24
N GLU A 31 -11.06 -14.68 -22.70
CA GLU A 31 -10.13 -13.71 -23.33
C GLU A 31 -9.59 -12.58 -22.42
N ALA A 32 -10.14 -12.39 -21.22
CA ALA A 32 -9.72 -11.34 -20.27
C ALA A 32 -9.07 -11.87 -18.98
N GLY A 33 -8.97 -13.19 -18.80
CA GLY A 33 -8.29 -13.78 -17.65
C GLY A 33 -9.14 -13.75 -16.38
N ASN A 34 -8.63 -13.19 -15.27
CA ASN A 34 -9.38 -13.08 -14.01
C ASN A 34 -10.20 -11.78 -14.01
N GLY A 35 -11.49 -11.89 -13.75
CA GLY A 35 -12.39 -10.74 -13.62
C GLY A 35 -13.18 -10.77 -12.31
N VAL A 36 -13.60 -9.57 -11.89
CA VAL A 36 -14.52 -9.39 -10.77
C VAL A 36 -15.92 -9.21 -11.34
N LEU A 37 -16.84 -10.09 -10.98
CA LEU A 37 -18.22 -10.12 -11.45
C LEU A 37 -19.19 -9.88 -10.29
N ALA A 38 -20.36 -9.34 -10.58
CA ALA A 38 -21.42 -9.24 -9.58
C ALA A 38 -21.91 -10.64 -9.16
N SER A 39 -22.05 -10.88 -7.86
CA SER A 39 -22.62 -12.10 -7.28
C SER A 39 -24.14 -12.00 -7.05
N LYS A 40 -24.68 -10.77 -6.98
CA LYS A 40 -26.11 -10.46 -6.88
C LYS A 40 -26.46 -9.19 -7.67
N GLY A 41 -27.75 -8.86 -7.77
CA GLY A 41 -28.18 -7.58 -8.34
C GLY A 41 -27.70 -6.39 -7.49
N ILE A 42 -27.14 -5.38 -8.14
CA ILE A 42 -26.62 -4.15 -7.51
C ILE A 42 -27.55 -3.00 -7.88
N LYS A 43 -28.00 -2.22 -6.89
CA LYS A 43 -28.88 -1.07 -7.11
C LYS A 43 -28.09 0.17 -7.52
N TYR A 44 -28.76 1.11 -8.19
CA TYR A 44 -28.17 2.42 -8.48
C TYR A 44 -27.79 3.13 -7.18
N GLY A 45 -26.56 3.64 -7.11
CA GLY A 45 -26.01 4.31 -5.93
C GLY A 45 -25.55 3.37 -4.81
N GLU A 46 -25.67 2.05 -4.96
CA GLU A 46 -25.15 1.09 -3.98
C GLU A 46 -23.61 1.09 -3.99
N ARG A 47 -23.00 1.20 -2.81
CA ARG A 47 -21.55 1.08 -2.65
C ARG A 47 -21.15 -0.39 -2.78
N ILE A 48 -20.44 -0.71 -3.85
CA ILE A 48 -20.05 -2.08 -4.22
C ILE A 48 -18.82 -2.56 -3.43
N LEU A 49 -17.80 -1.70 -3.34
CA LEU A 49 -16.53 -1.96 -2.66
C LEU A 49 -15.99 -0.63 -2.11
N ALA A 50 -15.33 -0.70 -0.97
CA ALA A 50 -14.49 0.38 -0.47
C ALA A 50 -13.17 -0.26 -0.02
N GLU A 51 -12.07 0.22 -0.57
CA GLU A 51 -10.73 -0.31 -0.30
C GLU A 51 -9.80 0.84 0.10
N LYS A 52 -8.90 0.56 1.03
CA LYS A 52 -7.82 1.48 1.39
C LYS A 52 -6.64 1.22 0.46
N PRO A 53 -6.00 2.26 -0.10
CA PRO A 53 -4.85 2.05 -0.96
C PRO A 53 -3.74 1.35 -0.17
N ARG A 54 -3.18 0.27 -0.74
CA ARG A 54 -2.04 -0.44 -0.13
C ARG A 54 -0.80 0.45 -0.08
N LEU A 55 -0.63 1.30 -1.09
CA LEU A 55 0.52 2.15 -1.29
C LEU A 55 0.08 3.47 -1.88
N VAL A 56 0.66 4.56 -1.39
CA VAL A 56 0.37 5.92 -1.85
C VAL A 56 1.66 6.71 -1.93
N PHE A 57 1.74 7.63 -2.89
CA PHE A 57 2.84 8.58 -2.99
C PHE A 57 2.30 9.88 -3.60
N PRO A 58 2.56 11.06 -3.00
CA PRO A 58 2.09 12.33 -3.53
C PRO A 58 2.85 12.70 -4.81
N THR A 59 2.16 13.34 -5.76
CA THR A 59 2.83 13.94 -6.90
C THR A 59 3.67 15.14 -6.45
N SER A 60 4.72 15.48 -7.20
CA SER A 60 5.66 16.55 -6.84
C SER A 60 4.97 17.91 -6.67
N ASP A 61 3.98 18.22 -7.51
CA ASP A 61 3.16 19.44 -7.41
C ASP A 61 2.26 19.48 -6.16
N ARG A 62 2.01 18.33 -5.53
CA ARG A 62 1.15 18.19 -4.34
C ARG A 62 1.91 17.91 -3.06
N LEU A 63 3.23 17.73 -3.12
CA LEU A 63 4.08 17.29 -2.01
C LEU A 63 3.87 18.10 -0.71
N HIS A 64 3.58 19.40 -0.83
CA HIS A 64 3.38 20.32 0.30
C HIS A 64 1.91 20.66 0.58
N SER A 65 0.96 20.07 -0.16
CA SER A 65 -0.48 20.37 -0.05
C SER A 65 -1.31 19.18 0.46
N VAL A 66 -0.68 18.02 0.62
CA VAL A 66 -1.32 16.79 1.13
C VAL A 66 -0.44 16.13 2.17
N CYS A 67 -1.05 15.35 3.06
CA CYS A 67 -0.33 14.54 4.02
C CYS A 67 0.52 13.49 3.29
N TYR A 68 1.81 13.44 3.59
CA TYR A 68 2.76 12.54 2.93
C TYR A 68 2.47 11.04 3.18
N HIS A 69 1.70 10.73 4.22
CA HIS A 69 1.27 9.37 4.57
C HIS A 69 -0.11 9.00 3.99
N CYS A 70 -1.15 9.82 4.20
CA CYS A 70 -2.54 9.45 3.88
C CYS A 70 -3.16 10.22 2.71
N LEU A 71 -2.42 11.15 2.09
CA LEU A 71 -2.84 12.01 0.98
C LEU A 71 -4.06 12.92 1.26
N THR A 72 -4.51 13.03 2.51
CA THR A 72 -5.51 14.02 2.90
C THR A 72 -4.98 15.42 2.62
N ASN A 73 -5.78 16.27 1.97
CA ASN A 73 -5.44 17.68 1.74
C ASN A 73 -5.15 18.37 3.08
N LEU A 74 -4.05 19.12 3.14
CA LEU A 74 -3.67 19.86 4.32
C LEU A 74 -4.32 21.25 4.31
N PRO A 75 -4.70 21.77 5.48
CA PRO A 75 -4.98 23.20 5.63
C PRO A 75 -3.68 24.01 5.42
N GLU A 76 -3.78 25.35 5.43
CA GLU A 76 -2.62 26.23 5.26
C GLU A 76 -1.43 25.83 6.16
N PRO A 77 -0.18 26.01 5.68
CA PRO A 77 1.01 25.27 6.14
C PRO A 77 1.49 25.57 7.57
N GLU A 78 0.90 26.52 8.28
CA GLU A 78 1.45 27.02 9.55
C GLU A 78 1.18 26.11 10.76
N SER A 79 0.34 25.06 10.65
CA SER A 79 -0.06 24.23 11.80
C SER A 79 0.11 22.72 11.61
N THR A 80 0.86 22.27 10.61
CA THR A 80 0.99 20.84 10.29
C THR A 80 2.34 20.28 10.71
N PRO A 81 2.40 19.08 11.33
CA PRO A 81 3.66 18.40 11.63
C PRO A 81 4.54 18.18 10.40
N ILE A 82 5.86 18.31 10.58
CA ILE A 82 6.87 18.12 9.53
C ILE A 82 7.87 17.06 9.97
N ALA A 83 8.18 16.10 9.10
CA ALA A 83 9.23 15.09 9.29
C ALA A 83 9.85 14.74 7.93
N GLY A 84 11.16 14.55 7.86
CA GLY A 84 11.86 14.21 6.61
C GLY A 84 11.72 15.23 5.48
N GLY A 85 11.45 16.51 5.82
CA GLY A 85 11.13 17.54 4.83
C GLY A 85 9.72 17.42 4.23
N HIS A 86 8.87 16.56 4.79
CA HIS A 86 7.50 16.31 4.34
C HIS A 86 6.46 16.70 5.38
N THR A 87 5.25 17.03 4.92
CA THR A 87 4.17 17.56 5.75
C THR A 87 3.12 16.50 6.04
N PHE A 88 2.57 16.49 7.26
CA PHE A 88 1.62 15.49 7.72
C PHE A 88 0.38 16.14 8.35
N CYS A 89 -0.75 15.43 8.35
CA CYS A 89 -1.98 15.95 8.97
C CYS A 89 -2.04 15.76 10.50
N SER A 90 -1.17 14.91 11.07
CA SER A 90 -1.11 14.64 12.51
C SER A 90 0.18 13.88 12.88
N ASP A 91 0.56 13.93 14.16
CA ASP A 91 1.67 13.15 14.69
C ASP A 91 1.45 11.63 14.55
N THR A 92 0.20 11.19 14.53
CA THR A 92 -0.15 9.79 14.23
C THR A 92 0.29 9.39 12.82
N CYS A 93 0.11 10.28 11.83
CA CYS A 93 0.58 10.02 10.47
C CYS A 93 2.10 10.08 10.36
N VAL A 94 2.76 10.92 11.16
CA VAL A 94 4.23 10.93 11.25
C VAL A 94 4.73 9.59 11.78
N ALA A 95 4.22 9.15 12.94
CA ALA A 95 4.62 7.89 13.56
C ALA A 95 4.34 6.69 12.64
N ALA A 96 3.17 6.65 11.99
CA ALA A 96 2.83 5.59 11.04
C ALA A 96 3.74 5.59 9.81
N ALA A 97 4.12 6.76 9.28
CA ALA A 97 5.05 6.86 8.16
C ALA A 97 6.47 6.42 8.57
N GLN A 98 6.96 6.85 9.73
CA GLN A 98 8.26 6.44 10.27
C GLN A 98 8.35 4.93 10.49
N SER A 99 7.27 4.32 11.02
CA SER A 99 7.23 2.87 11.22
C SER A 99 7.07 2.06 9.94
N SER A 100 6.68 2.69 8.82
CA SER A 100 6.40 1.98 7.56
C SER A 100 7.47 2.20 6.50
N PHE A 101 7.82 3.44 6.15
CA PHE A 101 8.72 3.71 5.03
C PHE A 101 9.65 4.91 5.22
N LEU A 102 9.26 5.91 6.02
CA LEU A 102 9.90 7.23 6.01
C LEU A 102 11.37 7.16 6.44
N ASN A 103 11.69 6.38 7.48
CA ASN A 103 13.08 6.25 7.96
C ASN A 103 14.01 5.66 6.89
N VAL A 104 13.51 4.68 6.12
CA VAL A 104 14.28 4.07 5.02
C VAL A 104 14.37 5.02 3.83
N GLU A 105 13.29 5.72 3.48
CA GLU A 105 13.30 6.75 2.43
C GLU A 105 14.33 7.86 2.74
N GLU A 106 14.41 8.31 3.99
CA GLU A 106 15.37 9.32 4.46
C GLU A 106 16.81 8.80 4.38
N ALA A 107 17.06 7.57 4.83
CA ALA A 107 18.40 6.97 4.82
C ALA A 107 18.92 6.69 3.39
N ALA A 108 18.03 6.39 2.46
CA ALA A 108 18.37 6.02 1.09
C ALA A 108 18.54 7.23 0.13
N ASP A 109 18.29 8.45 0.59
CA ASP A 109 18.37 9.70 -0.17
C ASP A 109 17.72 9.63 -1.58
N MET A 110 16.40 9.79 -1.60
CA MET A 110 15.60 9.69 -2.82
C MET A 110 15.69 10.91 -3.77
N ALA A 111 16.57 11.88 -3.51
CA ALA A 111 16.62 13.13 -4.28
C ALA A 111 16.88 12.92 -5.79
N SER A 112 17.85 12.07 -6.13
CA SER A 112 18.18 11.78 -7.54
C SER A 112 17.04 11.09 -8.28
N LEU A 113 16.31 10.19 -7.59
CA LEU A 113 15.14 9.52 -8.16
C LEU A 113 13.99 10.51 -8.39
N ARG A 114 13.74 11.42 -7.43
CA ARG A 114 12.73 12.47 -7.58
C ARG A 114 13.02 13.38 -8.76
N GLN A 115 14.26 13.86 -8.90
CA GLN A 115 14.65 14.70 -10.02
C GLN A 115 14.43 13.99 -11.35
N HIS A 116 14.84 12.73 -11.47
CA HIS A 116 14.61 11.94 -12.68
C HIS A 116 13.11 11.81 -13.00
N CYS A 117 12.30 11.54 -11.99
CA CYS A 117 10.85 11.46 -12.12
C CYS A 117 10.21 12.79 -12.53
N ASP A 118 10.69 13.91 -12.00
CA ASP A 118 10.20 15.25 -12.36
C ASP A 118 10.55 15.60 -13.81
N ASP A 119 11.79 15.31 -14.23
CA ASP A 119 12.26 15.56 -15.60
C ASP A 119 11.53 14.69 -16.63
N ALA A 120 11.25 13.43 -16.28
CA ALA A 120 10.57 12.46 -17.16
C ALA A 120 9.03 12.52 -17.07
N GLY A 121 8.47 13.17 -16.05
CA GLY A 121 7.03 13.12 -15.73
C GLY A 121 6.55 11.76 -15.22
N GLU A 122 7.47 10.91 -14.74
CA GLU A 122 7.21 9.52 -14.33
C GLU A 122 6.92 9.40 -12.84
N ARG A 123 5.88 8.65 -12.47
CA ARG A 123 5.43 8.52 -11.07
C ARG A 123 5.59 7.11 -10.50
N PHE A 124 5.57 6.12 -11.38
CA PHE A 124 5.72 4.71 -11.00
C PHE A 124 7.02 4.41 -10.24
N PRO A 125 8.17 5.04 -10.57
CA PRO A 125 9.41 4.75 -9.83
C PRO A 125 9.36 5.15 -8.36
N LEU A 126 8.69 6.27 -8.02
CA LEU A 126 8.56 6.73 -6.63
C LEU A 126 7.66 5.81 -5.80
N LEU A 127 6.57 5.31 -6.40
CA LEU A 127 5.75 4.26 -5.77
C LEU A 127 6.56 2.98 -5.57
N ALA A 128 7.29 2.51 -6.58
CA ALA A 128 8.11 1.30 -6.46
C ALA A 128 9.19 1.44 -5.37
N ALA A 129 9.83 2.60 -5.28
CA ALA A 129 10.82 2.90 -4.25
C ALA A 129 10.19 2.86 -2.84
N ARG A 130 9.01 3.45 -2.66
CA ARG A 130 8.29 3.38 -1.37
C ARG A 130 7.92 1.95 -0.99
N LEU A 131 7.46 1.15 -1.96
CA LEU A 131 7.17 -0.26 -1.71
C LEU A 131 8.42 -1.01 -1.22
N ALA A 132 9.57 -0.76 -1.85
CA ALA A 132 10.84 -1.34 -1.40
C ALA A 132 11.21 -0.88 0.02
N CYS A 133 10.99 0.39 0.34
CA CYS A 133 11.21 0.93 1.69
C CYS A 133 10.34 0.22 2.74
N GLU A 134 9.07 -0.02 2.45
CA GLU A 134 8.17 -0.77 3.35
C GLU A 134 8.61 -2.21 3.58
N VAL A 135 9.09 -2.89 2.53
CA VAL A 135 9.61 -4.27 2.65
C VAL A 135 10.85 -4.30 3.53
N ILE A 136 11.80 -3.38 3.31
CA ILE A 136 13.04 -3.29 4.09
C ILE A 136 12.74 -2.99 5.57
N GLN A 137 11.86 -2.03 5.85
CA GLN A 137 11.46 -1.67 7.21
C GLN A 137 10.80 -2.83 7.95
N HIS A 138 9.96 -3.61 7.24
CA HIS A 138 9.30 -4.78 7.80
C HIS A 138 10.29 -5.90 8.16
N GLU A 139 11.25 -6.19 7.28
CA GLU A 139 12.31 -7.17 7.54
C GLU A 139 13.19 -6.78 8.73
N ALA A 140 13.54 -5.50 8.87
CA ALA A 140 14.28 -4.99 10.02
C ALA A 140 13.52 -5.21 11.33
N THR A 141 12.22 -4.93 11.34
CA THR A 141 11.35 -5.08 12.52
C THR A 141 11.16 -6.56 12.93
N GLN A 142 11.12 -7.47 11.95
CA GLN A 142 11.05 -8.91 12.23
C GLN A 142 12.38 -9.50 12.72
N THR A 143 13.51 -8.97 12.25
CA THR A 143 14.84 -9.45 12.66
C THR A 143 15.14 -9.08 14.11
N GLU A 144 14.72 -7.89 14.56
CA GLU A 144 14.87 -7.42 15.95
C GLU A 144 14.04 -8.26 16.95
N SER A 145 12.90 -8.81 16.50
CA SER A 145 11.98 -9.59 17.33
C SER A 145 12.26 -11.10 17.33
N ARG A 146 13.21 -11.59 16.51
CA ARG A 146 13.65 -13.00 16.52
C ARG A 146 14.55 -13.26 17.75
N PRO A 147 14.20 -14.18 18.65
CA PRO A 147 15.06 -14.53 19.78
C PRO A 147 16.44 -14.97 19.28
N LYS A 148 17.50 -14.44 19.87
CA LYS A 148 18.87 -14.93 19.63
C LYS A 148 18.93 -16.37 20.15
N GLU A 149 18.93 -17.36 19.25
CA GLU A 149 19.27 -18.73 19.62
C GLU A 149 20.68 -18.72 20.24
N ALA A 150 20.77 -19.29 21.44
CA ALA A 150 22.02 -19.43 22.17
C ALA A 150 22.99 -20.31 21.36
N PRO A 151 24.30 -20.04 21.40
CA PRO A 151 25.26 -20.88 20.69
C PRO A 151 25.24 -22.31 21.25
N ASP A 152 25.09 -23.28 20.35
CA ASP A 152 25.20 -24.73 20.63
C ASP A 152 26.62 -25.07 21.12
N GLU A 153 26.83 -24.96 22.42
CA GLU A 153 27.99 -25.50 23.13
C GLU A 153 27.75 -26.99 23.43
N TRP A 154 27.69 -27.85 22.42
CA TRP A 154 27.85 -29.30 22.61
C TRP A 154 28.41 -29.93 21.35
N LEU A 155 29.74 -30.07 21.27
CA LEU A 155 30.43 -31.15 20.54
C LEU A 155 31.93 -31.13 20.92
N HIS A 156 32.22 -31.58 22.15
CA HIS A 156 33.51 -32.15 22.51
C HIS A 156 33.31 -33.62 22.88
N THR A 157 33.55 -34.49 21.90
CA THR A 157 34.03 -35.87 22.07
C THR A 157 35.11 -36.09 21.03
#